data_AF-A0A661ANZ1-F1
#
_entry.id   AF-A0A661ANZ1-F1
#
_cell.length_a   1.000
_cell.length_b   1.000
_cell.length_c   1.000
_cell.angle_alpha   90.00
_cell.angle_beta   90.00
_cell.angle_gamma   90.00
#
_symmetry.space_group_name_H-M   'P 1'
#
loop_
_entity.id
_entity.type
_entity.pdbx_description
1 polymer ?
#
loop_
_entity_poly.entity_id
_entity_poly.type
_entity_poly.pdbx_seq_one_letter_code
_entity_poly.pdbx_strand_id
1 'polypeptide(L)'
;MILLFSLIIMDTPDDGGGSITIKIEPLPPGVQEVRIYREGEFVHSLVPPSTEYQDQGLENGKEYHYRVEYVFEDTVVVEEGSAVPVAQWFNKKRVNVLILMLIFSAFILTMIRLARTQELFIRKIPALDAIDEAVGRATEMGKPILYVPGIGDITMPETLASLAILGRVAKKTAEYGADILVPNWDAVVMTAAQEVVKQSYTEAGRPDLYKERNIMYL
;
A
#
# COMPACT_ATOMS: atom_id res chain seq x y z
N MET A 1 24.95 -23.12 -47.67
CA MET A 1 24.22 -23.81 -46.58
C MET A 1 23.34 -22.75 -45.93
N ILE A 2 22.02 -22.85 -46.08
CA ILE A 2 21.06 -21.88 -45.56
C ILE A 2 20.99 -22.11 -44.05
N LEU A 3 21.43 -21.14 -43.24
CA LEU A 3 21.30 -21.21 -41.78
C LEU A 3 19.80 -21.19 -41.45
N LEU A 4 19.33 -22.23 -40.76
CA LEU A 4 17.91 -22.52 -40.49
C LEU A 4 17.51 -22.07 -39.07
N PHE A 5 18.13 -21.00 -38.58
CA PHE A 5 17.84 -20.37 -37.29
C PHE A 5 17.86 -18.85 -37.43
N SER A 6 17.16 -18.16 -36.53
CA SER A 6 17.10 -16.70 -36.51
C SER A 6 17.47 -16.14 -35.15
N LEU A 7 18.43 -15.21 -35.14
CA LEU A 7 18.70 -14.33 -34.02
C LEU A 7 17.71 -13.17 -34.03
N ILE A 8 16.98 -13.00 -32.94
CA ILE A 8 16.04 -11.89 -32.74
C ILE A 8 16.54 -11.06 -31.57
N ILE A 9 16.97 -9.84 -31.86
CA ILE A 9 17.35 -8.84 -30.86
C ILE A 9 16.31 -7.73 -30.94
N MET A 10 15.57 -7.51 -29.86
CA MET A 10 14.47 -6.54 -29.84
C MET A 10 14.30 -5.92 -28.46
N ASP A 11 13.67 -4.75 -28.42
CA ASP A 11 13.17 -4.14 -27.18
C ASP A 11 12.30 -5.12 -26.40
N THR A 12 12.48 -5.19 -25.08
CA THR A 12 11.78 -6.18 -24.25
C THR A 12 10.29 -5.87 -24.18
N PRO A 13 9.39 -6.80 -24.55
CA PRO A 13 7.96 -6.51 -24.57
C PRO A 13 7.32 -6.44 -23.18
N ASP A 14 6.38 -5.52 -23.05
CA ASP A 14 5.61 -5.20 -21.85
C ASP A 14 6.49 -4.81 -20.64
N ASP A 15 7.44 -3.90 -20.83
CA ASP A 15 8.36 -3.43 -19.79
C ASP A 15 8.38 -1.90 -19.63
N GLY A 16 9.18 -1.40 -18.68
CA GLY A 16 9.38 0.03 -18.45
C GLY A 16 10.52 0.62 -19.29
N GLY A 17 11.00 -0.11 -20.28
CA GLY A 17 12.27 0.12 -20.95
C GLY A 17 13.48 -0.28 -20.12
N GLY A 18 14.67 -0.04 -20.69
CA GLY A 18 15.96 -0.36 -20.10
C GLY A 18 16.31 -1.85 -20.20
N SER A 19 15.63 -2.58 -21.09
CA SER A 19 15.85 -3.99 -21.32
C SER A 19 15.79 -4.33 -22.81
N ILE A 20 16.69 -5.21 -23.26
CA ILE A 20 16.67 -5.79 -24.61
C ILE A 20 16.59 -7.31 -24.48
N THR A 21 15.65 -7.91 -25.21
CA THR A 21 15.50 -9.37 -25.30
C THR A 21 16.28 -9.89 -26.51
N ILE A 22 17.15 -10.85 -26.25
CA ILE A 22 17.88 -11.62 -27.24
C ILE A 22 17.31 -13.02 -27.25
N LYS A 23 16.72 -13.42 -28.37
CA LYS A 23 16.00 -14.69 -28.54
C LYS A 23 16.54 -15.43 -29.76
N ILE A 24 16.75 -16.73 -29.60
CA ILE A 24 17.30 -17.61 -30.65
C ILE A 24 16.27 -18.68 -30.97
N GLU A 25 15.64 -18.62 -32.13
CA GLU A 25 14.60 -19.58 -32.51
C GLU A 25 14.72 -20.06 -33.98
N PRO A 26 14.77 -21.39 -34.22
CA PRO A 26 15.15 -22.45 -33.27
C PRO A 26 16.64 -22.38 -32.87
N LEU A 27 17.02 -23.02 -31.76
CA LEU A 27 18.45 -23.18 -31.43
C LEU A 27 19.13 -24.08 -32.49
N PRO A 28 20.28 -23.68 -33.05
CA PRO A 28 20.99 -24.52 -34.02
C PRO A 28 21.43 -25.86 -33.37
N PRO A 29 21.28 -27.00 -34.08
CA PRO A 29 21.69 -28.30 -33.54
C PRO A 29 23.22 -28.37 -33.39
N GLY A 30 23.68 -28.92 -32.27
CA GLY A 30 25.12 -29.09 -31.98
C GLY A 30 25.81 -27.88 -31.34
N VAL A 31 25.07 -26.81 -31.04
CA VAL A 31 25.59 -25.70 -30.22
C VAL A 31 25.84 -26.19 -28.80
N GLN A 32 27.05 -25.95 -28.29
CA GLN A 32 27.42 -26.25 -26.91
C GLN A 32 27.15 -25.06 -26.00
N GLU A 33 27.42 -23.85 -26.50
CA GLU A 33 27.33 -22.60 -25.75
C GLU A 33 27.00 -21.44 -26.70
N VAL A 34 26.22 -20.46 -26.25
CA VAL A 34 26.02 -19.20 -26.96
C VAL A 34 26.54 -18.06 -26.11
N ARG A 35 27.55 -17.32 -26.59
CA ARG A 35 28.13 -16.18 -25.88
C ARG A 35 27.58 -14.88 -26.42
N ILE A 36 27.17 -14.00 -25.53
CA ILE A 36 26.54 -12.72 -25.84
C ILE A 36 27.47 -11.60 -25.40
N TYR A 37 27.83 -10.74 -26.35
CA TYR A 37 28.63 -9.55 -26.13
C TYR A 37 27.79 -8.31 -26.44
N ARG A 38 27.92 -7.27 -25.62
CA ARG A 38 27.32 -5.95 -25.82
C ARG A 38 28.45 -4.92 -25.94
N GLU A 39 28.47 -4.15 -27.02
CA GLU A 39 29.54 -3.16 -27.28
C GLU A 39 30.96 -3.76 -27.15
N GLY A 40 31.12 -5.04 -27.47
CA GLY A 40 32.37 -5.78 -27.36
C GLY A 40 32.69 -6.35 -25.97
N GLU A 41 31.93 -6.01 -24.93
CA GLU A 41 32.06 -6.60 -23.58
C GLU A 41 31.21 -7.86 -23.45
N PHE A 42 31.76 -8.90 -22.81
CA PHE A 42 31.00 -10.12 -22.51
C PHE A 42 29.93 -9.83 -21.46
N VAL A 43 28.67 -10.14 -21.76
CA VAL A 43 27.53 -9.90 -20.85
C VAL A 43 26.99 -11.20 -20.28
N HIS A 44 26.77 -12.21 -21.13
CA HIS A 44 26.15 -13.46 -20.70
C HIS A 44 26.48 -14.64 -21.62
N SER A 45 26.24 -15.85 -21.11
CA SER A 45 26.33 -17.08 -21.88
C SER A 45 25.10 -17.95 -21.65
N LEU A 46 24.49 -18.44 -22.73
CA LEU A 46 23.36 -19.35 -22.72
C LEU A 46 23.85 -20.78 -23.03
N VAL A 47 23.46 -21.72 -22.17
CA VAL A 47 23.68 -23.15 -22.38
C VAL A 47 22.34 -23.79 -22.76
N PRO A 48 22.29 -24.65 -23.80
CA PRO A 48 21.06 -25.34 -24.18
C PRO A 48 20.43 -26.10 -22.98
N PRO A 49 19.09 -26.07 -22.81
CA PRO A 49 18.07 -25.65 -23.77
C PRO A 49 17.67 -24.17 -23.70
N SER A 50 18.40 -23.33 -22.95
CA SER A 50 18.07 -21.89 -22.84
C SER A 50 18.28 -21.18 -24.18
N THR A 51 17.27 -20.46 -24.65
CA THR A 51 17.29 -19.74 -25.94
C THR A 51 16.99 -18.25 -25.85
N GLU A 52 16.76 -17.74 -24.64
CA GLU A 52 16.40 -16.36 -24.38
C GLU A 52 17.27 -15.77 -23.27
N TYR A 53 17.75 -14.54 -23.50
CA TYR A 53 18.41 -13.71 -22.51
C TYR A 53 17.79 -12.31 -22.52
N GLN A 54 17.57 -11.74 -21.35
CA GLN A 54 17.13 -10.36 -21.19
C GLN A 54 18.25 -9.56 -20.55
N ASP A 55 18.81 -8.64 -21.32
CA ASP A 55 19.85 -7.73 -20.85
C ASP A 55 19.17 -6.50 -20.20
N GLN A 56 19.40 -6.30 -18.91
CA GLN A 56 18.71 -5.28 -18.10
C GLN A 56 19.67 -4.18 -17.65
N GLY A 57 19.12 -3.01 -17.29
CA GLY A 57 19.89 -1.87 -16.80
C GLY A 57 20.44 -0.98 -17.91
N LEU A 58 19.80 -1.03 -19.08
CA LEU A 58 20.15 -0.22 -20.24
C LEU A 58 19.53 1.17 -20.16
N GLU A 59 20.15 2.14 -20.85
CA GLU A 59 19.60 3.48 -20.99
C GLU A 59 18.55 3.52 -22.12
N ASN A 60 17.35 3.99 -21.79
CA ASN A 60 16.27 4.13 -22.77
C ASN A 60 16.64 5.08 -23.91
N GLY A 61 16.31 4.69 -25.14
CA GLY A 61 16.57 5.49 -26.34
C GLY A 61 18.01 5.43 -26.86
N LYS A 62 18.91 4.72 -26.18
CA LYS A 62 20.27 4.45 -26.66
C LYS A 62 20.30 3.15 -27.46
N GLU A 63 20.88 3.17 -28.65
CA GLU A 63 21.11 1.95 -29.43
C GLU A 63 22.26 1.13 -28.83
N TYR A 64 22.06 -0.18 -28.72
CA TYR A 64 23.06 -1.13 -28.25
C TYR A 64 23.31 -2.17 -29.33
N HIS A 65 24.59 -2.42 -29.60
CA HIS A 65 25.07 -3.42 -30.54
C HIS A 65 25.43 -4.71 -29.80
N TYR A 66 24.88 -5.82 -30.27
CA TYR A 66 25.12 -7.15 -29.76
C TYR A 66 25.83 -8.01 -30.79
N ARG A 67 26.80 -8.76 -30.30
CA ARG A 67 27.50 -9.82 -31.03
C ARG A 67 27.24 -11.13 -30.32
N VAL A 68 26.67 -12.08 -31.04
CA VAL A 68 26.25 -13.38 -30.53
C VAL A 68 27.09 -14.45 -31.20
N GLU A 69 27.84 -15.20 -30.40
CA GLU A 69 28.72 -16.26 -30.86
C GLU A 69 28.13 -17.63 -30.50
N TYR A 70 27.80 -18.42 -31.51
CA TYR A 70 27.38 -19.80 -31.39
C TYR A 70 28.61 -20.71 -31.40
N VAL A 71 28.92 -21.32 -30.27
CA VAL A 71 30.08 -22.21 -30.10
C VAL A 71 29.66 -23.65 -30.38
N PHE A 72 30.23 -24.23 -31.44
CA PHE A 72 30.17 -25.66 -31.76
C PHE A 72 31.50 -26.32 -31.38
N GLU A 73 31.61 -27.64 -31.57
CA GLU A 73 32.82 -28.41 -31.24
C GLU A 73 34.07 -27.91 -31.99
N ASP A 74 33.94 -27.63 -33.29
CA ASP A 74 35.07 -27.24 -34.15
C ASP A 74 34.97 -25.82 -34.74
N THR A 75 33.84 -25.13 -34.55
CA THR A 75 33.57 -23.85 -35.22
C THR A 75 32.81 -22.89 -34.33
N VAL A 76 32.99 -21.59 -34.59
CA VAL A 76 32.19 -20.52 -33.99
C VAL A 76 31.49 -19.77 -35.10
N VAL A 77 30.15 -19.68 -35.02
CA VAL A 77 29.35 -18.85 -35.93
C VAL A 77 29.01 -17.56 -35.19
N VAL A 78 29.16 -16.42 -35.86
CA VAL A 78 28.91 -15.11 -35.27
C VAL A 78 27.77 -14.44 -36.00
N GLU A 79 26.82 -13.93 -35.24
CA GLU A 79 25.77 -13.04 -35.74
C GLU A 79 25.77 -11.74 -34.93
N GLU A 80 25.43 -10.64 -35.59
CA GLU A 80 25.40 -9.31 -35.00
C GLU A 80 24.03 -8.67 -35.23
N GLY A 81 23.60 -7.84 -34.30
CA GLY A 81 22.39 -7.05 -34.43
C GLY A 81 22.37 -5.92 -33.41
N SER A 82 21.40 -5.02 -33.55
CA SER A 82 21.21 -3.93 -32.60
C SER A 82 19.74 -3.79 -32.23
N ALA A 83 19.49 -3.24 -31.05
CA ALA A 83 18.18 -2.78 -30.65
C ALA A 83 18.30 -1.55 -29.75
N VAL A 84 17.19 -0.84 -29.64
CA VAL A 84 17.04 0.32 -28.77
C VAL A 84 15.99 -0.04 -27.72
N PRO A 85 16.30 0.02 -26.42
CA PRO A 85 15.30 -0.20 -25.38
C PRO A 85 14.41 1.03 -25.27
N VAL A 86 13.10 0.84 -25.24
CA VAL A 86 12.12 1.93 -25.19
C VAL A 86 11.06 1.63 -24.16
N ALA A 87 10.82 2.60 -23.27
CA ALA A 87 9.73 2.50 -22.30
C ALA A 87 8.37 2.42 -22.99
N GLN A 88 7.62 1.36 -22.71
CA GLN A 88 6.29 1.17 -23.28
C GLN A 88 5.23 1.75 -22.35
N TRP A 89 4.23 2.40 -22.94
CA TRP A 89 3.12 3.02 -22.20
C TRP A 89 2.19 2.01 -21.52
N PHE A 90 2.15 0.78 -22.03
CA PHE A 90 1.18 -0.22 -21.59
C PHE A 90 1.81 -1.59 -21.45
N ASN A 91 1.62 -2.20 -20.28
CA ASN A 91 2.07 -3.55 -19.98
C ASN A 91 0.89 -4.52 -20.04
N LYS A 92 0.82 -5.33 -21.10
CA LYS A 92 -0.27 -6.30 -21.31
C LYS A 92 -0.31 -7.38 -20.24
N LYS A 93 0.83 -7.72 -19.62
CA LYS A 93 0.91 -8.69 -18.52
C LYS A 93 0.17 -8.20 -17.25
N ARG A 94 -0.15 -6.90 -17.16
CA ARG A 94 -0.85 -6.27 -16.02
C ARG A 94 -2.30 -5.84 -16.31
N VAL A 95 -2.90 -6.31 -17.42
CA VAL A 95 -4.30 -5.99 -17.78
C VAL A 95 -5.29 -6.41 -16.70
N ASN A 96 -5.05 -7.54 -16.02
CA ASN A 96 -5.86 -8.00 -14.89
C ASN A 96 -5.93 -6.97 -13.75
N VAL A 97 -4.81 -6.30 -13.43
CA VAL A 97 -4.74 -5.26 -12.41
C VAL A 97 -5.57 -4.05 -12.83
N LEU A 98 -5.49 -3.63 -14.10
CA LEU A 98 -6.29 -2.54 -14.63
C LEU A 98 -7.80 -2.84 -14.53
N ILE A 99 -8.21 -4.05 -14.91
CA ILE A 99 -9.62 -4.47 -14.83
C ILE A 99 -10.10 -4.44 -13.37
N LEU A 100 -9.33 -4.99 -12.44
CA LEU A 100 -9.68 -4.98 -11.01
C LEU A 100 -9.80 -3.55 -10.47
N MET A 101 -8.86 -2.67 -10.84
CA MET A 101 -8.88 -1.26 -10.45
C MET A 101 -10.13 -0.54 -10.98
N LEU A 102 -10.53 -0.79 -12.23
CA LEU A 102 -11.74 -0.20 -12.82
C LEU A 102 -13.01 -0.70 -12.13
N ILE A 103 -13.11 -2.01 -11.87
CA ILE A 103 -14.26 -2.60 -11.17
C ILE A 103 -14.37 -2.02 -9.75
N PHE A 104 -13.26 -1.95 -9.02
CA PHE A 104 -13.23 -1.41 -7.67
C PHE A 104 -13.59 0.08 -7.64
N SER A 105 -13.06 0.85 -8.59
CA SER A 105 -13.39 2.28 -8.75
C SER A 105 -14.87 2.47 -9.07
N ALA A 106 -15.41 1.68 -9.99
CA ALA A 106 -16.83 1.71 -10.34
C ALA A 106 -17.71 1.33 -9.13
N PHE A 107 -17.30 0.34 -8.34
CA PHE A 107 -17.99 -0.04 -7.10
C PHE A 107 -18.02 1.12 -6.10
N ILE A 108 -16.88 1.75 -5.83
CA ILE A 108 -16.80 2.92 -4.93
C ILE A 108 -17.68 4.06 -5.44
N LEU A 109 -17.56 4.43 -6.73
CA LEU A 109 -18.35 5.51 -7.31
C LEU A 109 -19.86 5.21 -7.26
N THR A 110 -20.24 3.95 -7.44
CA THR A 110 -21.63 3.50 -7.29
C THR A 110 -22.10 3.64 -5.85
N MET A 111 -21.31 3.22 -4.87
CA MET A 111 -21.65 3.36 -3.45
C MET A 111 -21.76 4.84 -3.03
N ILE A 112 -20.84 5.69 -3.49
CA ILE A 112 -20.90 7.15 -3.24
C ILE A 112 -22.17 7.74 -3.85
N ARG A 113 -22.50 7.37 -5.10
CA ARG A 113 -23.72 7.84 -5.75
C ARG A 113 -24.97 7.39 -4.99
N LEU A 114 -25.02 6.12 -4.59
CA LEU A 114 -26.14 5.56 -3.84
C LEU A 114 -26.33 6.28 -2.50
N ALA A 115 -25.25 6.48 -1.74
CA ALA A 115 -25.24 7.19 -0.47
C ALA A 115 -25.69 8.66 -0.57
N ARG A 116 -25.57 9.29 -1.75
CA ARG A 116 -26.07 10.66 -2.00
C ARG A 116 -27.54 10.71 -2.39
N THR A 117 -28.07 9.65 -3.00
CA THR A 117 -29.44 9.65 -3.55
C THR A 117 -30.45 8.90 -2.68
N GLN A 118 -29.98 8.01 -1.82
CA GLN A 118 -30.83 7.19 -0.97
C GLN A 118 -30.40 7.35 0.48
N GLU A 119 -31.39 7.38 1.38
CA GLU A 119 -31.14 7.23 2.81
C GLU A 119 -30.73 5.78 3.09
N LEU A 120 -29.42 5.54 3.03
CA LEU A 120 -28.87 4.26 3.45
C LEU A 120 -29.09 4.09 4.95
N PHE A 121 -29.73 3.00 5.36
CA PHE A 121 -29.87 2.66 6.76
C PHE A 121 -28.49 2.35 7.35
N ILE A 122 -27.91 3.32 8.06
CA ILE A 122 -26.70 3.11 8.84
C ILE A 122 -27.14 2.46 10.15
N ARG A 123 -26.87 1.16 10.29
CA ARG A 123 -27.10 0.43 11.53
C ARG A 123 -26.30 1.11 12.66
N LYS A 124 -27.00 1.60 13.68
CA LYS A 124 -26.35 2.10 14.90
C LYS A 124 -25.48 1.00 15.52
N ILE A 125 -24.31 1.38 16.03
CA ILE A 125 -23.45 0.47 16.78
C ILE A 125 -24.05 0.38 18.19
N PRO A 126 -24.58 -0.78 18.64
CA PRO A 126 -25.28 -0.87 19.91
C PRO A 126 -24.44 -0.42 21.11
N ALA A 127 -23.12 -0.61 21.04
CA ALA A 127 -22.18 -0.15 22.06
C ALA A 127 -22.17 1.39 22.22
N LEU A 128 -22.43 2.17 21.16
CA LEU A 128 -22.49 3.63 21.25
C LEU A 128 -23.78 4.11 21.93
N ASP A 129 -24.91 3.43 21.71
CA ASP A 129 -26.17 3.75 22.38
C ASP A 129 -26.13 3.33 23.87
N ALA A 130 -25.39 2.26 24.20
CA ALA A 130 -25.20 1.78 25.56
C ALA A 130 -24.40 2.75 26.46
N ILE A 131 -23.67 3.72 25.88
CA ILE A 131 -22.95 4.75 26.65
C ILE A 131 -23.93 5.57 27.49
N ASP A 132 -25.07 5.98 26.91
CA ASP A 132 -26.05 6.83 27.61
C ASP A 132 -26.66 6.09 28.82
N GLU A 133 -26.97 4.80 28.66
CA GLU A 133 -27.44 3.95 29.77
C GLU A 133 -26.35 3.72 30.82
N ALA A 134 -25.10 3.47 30.39
CA ALA A 134 -23.99 3.25 31.31
C ALA A 134 -23.71 4.49 32.17
N VAL A 135 -23.79 5.69 31.57
CA VAL A 135 -23.66 6.96 32.30
C VAL A 135 -24.81 7.15 33.28
N GLY A 136 -26.05 6.87 32.86
CA GLY A 136 -27.23 6.90 33.73
C GLY A 136 -27.06 5.99 34.95
N ARG A 137 -26.71 4.71 34.74
CA ARG A 137 -26.48 3.75 35.83
C ARG A 137 -25.33 4.16 36.75
N ALA A 138 -24.22 4.67 36.20
CA ALA A 138 -23.10 5.16 37.01
C ALA A 138 -23.52 6.33 37.91
N THR A 139 -24.34 7.23 37.37
CA THR A 139 -24.93 8.35 38.10
C THR A 139 -25.84 7.87 39.23
N GLU A 140 -26.76 6.94 38.93
CA GLU A 140 -27.67 6.33 39.92
C GLU A 140 -26.91 5.58 41.03
N MET A 141 -25.78 4.95 40.70
CA MET A 141 -24.93 4.25 41.67
C MET A 141 -23.98 5.19 42.44
N GLY A 142 -23.87 6.46 42.06
CA GLY A 142 -22.88 7.38 42.62
C GLY A 142 -21.43 6.94 42.41
N LYS A 143 -21.16 6.18 41.33
CA LYS A 143 -19.82 5.65 41.01
C LYS A 143 -19.22 6.38 39.81
N PRO A 144 -17.90 6.64 39.81
CA PRO A 144 -17.23 7.26 38.67
C PRO A 144 -17.15 6.30 37.48
N ILE A 145 -17.11 6.87 36.29
CA ILE A 145 -16.91 6.15 35.02
C ILE A 145 -15.41 6.08 34.72
N LEU A 146 -14.89 4.88 34.50
CA LEU A 146 -13.53 4.69 34.04
C LEU A 146 -13.50 4.64 32.51
N TYR A 147 -12.79 5.58 31.89
CA TYR A 147 -12.56 5.60 30.45
C TYR A 147 -11.07 5.43 30.16
N VAL A 148 -10.70 4.42 29.38
CA VAL A 148 -9.30 4.13 29.04
C VAL A 148 -9.10 4.38 27.54
N PRO A 149 -8.33 5.41 27.14
CA PRO A 149 -8.17 5.74 25.73
C PRO A 149 -7.42 4.68 24.90
N GLY A 150 -6.61 3.85 25.55
CA GLY A 150 -5.81 2.80 24.92
C GLY A 150 -4.36 2.80 25.42
N ILE A 151 -3.53 1.95 24.83
CA ILE A 151 -2.08 1.85 25.08
C ILE A 151 -1.23 2.42 23.93
N GLY A 152 -1.86 3.10 22.97
CA GLY A 152 -1.18 3.73 21.83
C GLY A 152 -0.73 5.16 22.14
N ASP A 153 0.21 5.66 21.34
CA ASP A 153 0.62 7.06 21.36
C ASP A 153 -0.41 7.96 20.63
N ILE A 154 -0.18 9.27 20.63
CA ILE A 154 -1.09 10.24 19.99
C ILE A 154 -1.12 10.15 18.45
N THR A 155 -0.13 9.52 17.82
CA THR A 155 -0.03 9.40 16.36
C THR A 155 -0.82 8.21 15.82
N MET A 156 -1.15 7.25 16.71
CA MET A 156 -1.97 6.10 16.36
C MET A 156 -3.43 6.53 16.05
N PRO A 157 -3.98 6.15 14.88
CA PRO A 157 -5.35 6.46 14.51
C PRO A 157 -6.40 5.99 15.53
N GLU A 158 -6.12 4.88 16.22
CA GLU A 158 -6.98 4.29 17.24
C GLU A 158 -7.07 5.18 18.48
N THR A 159 -5.95 5.76 18.92
CA THR A 159 -5.90 6.69 20.05
C THR A 159 -6.66 7.98 19.72
N LEU A 160 -6.48 8.51 18.50
CA LEU A 160 -7.19 9.70 18.03
C LEU A 160 -8.71 9.45 17.97
N ALA A 161 -9.13 8.29 17.46
CA ALA A 161 -10.54 7.89 17.47
C ALA A 161 -11.09 7.76 18.89
N SER A 162 -10.30 7.22 19.81
CA SER A 162 -10.65 7.09 21.22
C SER A 162 -10.86 8.45 21.89
N LEU A 163 -9.96 9.42 21.68
CA LEU A 163 -10.13 10.79 22.18
C LEU A 163 -11.41 11.45 21.66
N ALA A 164 -11.80 11.20 20.40
CA ALA A 164 -13.07 11.69 19.87
C ALA A 164 -14.28 11.06 20.60
N ILE A 165 -14.23 9.77 20.94
CA ILE A 165 -15.27 9.08 21.72
C ILE A 165 -15.29 9.60 23.17
N LEU A 166 -14.12 9.82 23.78
CA LEU A 166 -13.98 10.39 25.12
C LEU A 166 -14.76 11.70 25.24
N GLY A 167 -14.70 12.58 24.25
CA GLY A 167 -15.45 13.83 24.27
C GLY A 167 -16.96 13.62 24.41
N ARG A 168 -17.53 12.65 23.69
CA ARG A 168 -18.95 12.30 23.81
C ARG A 168 -19.29 11.75 25.20
N VAL A 169 -18.44 10.87 25.74
CA VAL A 169 -18.63 10.32 27.10
C VAL A 169 -18.55 11.44 28.14
N ALA A 170 -17.51 12.28 28.07
CA ALA A 170 -17.28 13.40 28.99
C ALA A 170 -18.42 14.44 28.97
N LYS A 171 -18.97 14.74 27.78
CA LYS A 171 -20.15 15.60 27.67
C LYS A 171 -21.34 15.00 28.41
N LYS A 172 -21.57 13.69 28.25
CA LYS A 172 -22.66 12.97 28.91
C LYS A 172 -22.48 12.89 30.42
N THR A 173 -21.26 12.65 30.90
CA THR A 173 -20.97 12.66 32.34
C THR A 173 -21.19 14.04 32.95
N ALA A 174 -20.84 15.11 32.24
CA ALA A 174 -21.09 16.48 32.67
C ALA A 174 -22.60 16.81 32.75
N GLU A 175 -23.39 16.38 31.75
CA GLU A 175 -24.85 16.54 31.74
C GLU A 175 -25.53 15.86 32.96
N TYR A 176 -25.06 14.66 33.32
CA TYR A 176 -25.65 13.86 34.40
C TYR A 176 -25.01 14.12 35.76
N GLY A 177 -23.91 14.90 35.82
CA GLY A 177 -23.17 15.16 37.05
C GLY A 177 -22.40 13.95 37.57
N ALA A 178 -22.04 13.00 36.70
CA ALA A 178 -21.18 11.88 37.05
C ALA A 178 -19.69 12.25 36.93
N ASP A 179 -18.86 11.68 37.80
CA ASP A 179 -17.41 11.79 37.69
C ASP A 179 -16.88 10.83 36.60
N ILE A 180 -15.88 11.28 35.84
CA ILE A 180 -15.10 10.46 34.90
C ILE A 180 -13.65 10.39 35.37
N LEU A 181 -13.04 9.21 35.24
CA LEU A 181 -11.62 8.94 35.48
C LEU A 181 -10.99 8.49 34.16
N VAL A 182 -9.91 9.15 33.76
CA VAL A 182 -9.24 8.91 32.47
C VAL A 182 -7.75 8.69 32.72
N PRO A 183 -7.33 7.46 33.10
CA PRO A 183 -5.92 7.14 33.19
C PRO A 183 -5.30 7.05 31.79
N ASN A 184 -4.11 7.61 31.65
CA ASN A 184 -3.33 7.61 30.42
C ASN A 184 -1.92 7.10 30.71
N TRP A 185 -1.40 6.25 29.84
CA TRP A 185 -0.02 5.76 29.94
C TRP A 185 0.98 6.70 29.24
N ASP A 186 0.51 7.56 28.35
CA ASP A 186 1.31 8.53 27.60
C ASP A 186 0.95 9.97 28.00
N ALA A 187 1.96 10.80 28.23
CA ALA A 187 1.78 12.17 28.72
C ALA A 187 1.17 13.13 27.68
N VAL A 188 1.40 12.88 26.39
CA VAL A 188 0.82 13.66 25.30
C VAL A 188 -0.66 13.32 25.16
N VAL A 189 -1.00 12.03 25.22
CA VAL A 189 -2.40 11.57 25.24
C VAL A 189 -3.13 12.08 26.48
N MET A 190 -2.48 12.10 27.66
CA MET A 190 -3.04 12.71 28.87
C MET A 190 -3.40 14.19 28.65
N THR A 191 -2.48 14.97 28.08
CA THR A 191 -2.69 16.41 27.82
C THR A 191 -3.84 16.61 26.82
N ALA A 192 -3.89 15.80 25.77
CA ALA A 192 -4.99 15.84 24.81
C ALA A 192 -6.33 15.45 25.46
N ALA A 193 -6.34 14.42 26.31
CA ALA A 193 -7.53 14.00 27.06
C ALA A 193 -8.01 15.09 28.02
N GLN A 194 -7.10 15.81 28.70
CA GLN A 194 -7.44 16.92 29.58
C GLN A 194 -8.19 18.01 28.82
N GLU A 195 -7.69 18.42 27.64
CA GLU A 195 -8.33 19.43 26.80
C GLU A 195 -9.67 18.95 26.24
N VAL A 196 -9.75 17.70 25.75
CA VAL A 196 -11.01 17.11 25.27
C VAL A 196 -12.08 17.11 26.37
N VAL A 197 -11.75 16.64 27.58
CA VAL A 197 -12.69 16.58 28.70
C VAL A 197 -13.10 17.99 29.13
N LYS A 198 -12.14 18.92 29.26
CA LYS A 198 -12.40 20.31 29.62
C LYS A 198 -13.32 21.01 28.62
N GLN A 199 -13.06 20.85 27.33
CA GLN A 199 -13.92 21.38 26.26
C GLN A 199 -15.32 20.76 26.34
N SER A 200 -15.42 19.44 26.49
CA SER A 200 -16.71 18.74 26.56
C SER A 200 -17.56 19.18 27.75
N TYR A 201 -16.95 19.41 28.92
CA TYR A 201 -17.62 19.95 30.11
C TYR A 201 -18.07 21.40 29.89
N THR A 202 -17.25 22.20 29.20
CA THR A 202 -17.59 23.59 28.85
C THR A 202 -18.77 23.64 27.89
N GLU A 203 -18.78 22.79 26.86
CA GLU A 203 -19.90 22.67 25.90
C GLU A 203 -21.20 22.16 26.55
N ALA A 204 -21.10 21.34 27.59
CA ALA A 204 -22.24 20.93 28.40
C ALA A 204 -22.74 22.04 29.36
N GLY A 205 -22.07 23.20 29.40
CA GLY A 205 -22.40 24.29 30.31
C GLY A 205 -22.04 24.03 31.77
N ARG A 206 -21.19 23.02 32.04
CA ARG A 206 -20.78 22.58 33.39
C ARG A 206 -19.26 22.58 33.57
N PRO A 207 -18.55 23.69 33.28
CA PRO A 207 -17.10 23.77 33.49
C PRO A 207 -16.72 23.63 34.97
N ASP A 208 -17.64 23.92 35.90
CA ASP A 208 -17.48 23.76 37.35
C ASP A 208 -17.22 22.30 37.78
N LEU A 209 -17.69 21.33 36.99
CA LEU A 209 -17.53 19.91 37.28
C LEU A 209 -16.20 19.33 36.78
N TYR A 210 -15.44 20.08 35.98
CA TYR A 210 -14.18 19.60 35.44
C TYR A 210 -13.13 19.45 36.55
N LYS A 211 -12.54 18.26 36.64
CA LYS A 211 -11.50 17.91 37.62
C LYS A 211 -10.27 17.41 36.88
N GLU A 212 -9.30 18.28 36.62
CA GLU A 212 -8.06 17.93 35.90
C GLU A 212 -7.36 16.70 36.50
N ARG A 213 -7.32 16.61 37.84
CA ARG A 213 -6.72 15.47 38.58
C ARG A 213 -7.32 14.10 38.24
N ASN A 214 -8.51 14.06 37.65
CA ASN A 214 -9.14 12.80 37.24
C ASN A 214 -8.61 12.29 35.90
N ILE A 215 -7.91 13.14 35.15
CA ILE A 215 -7.23 12.81 33.90
C ILE A 215 -5.75 12.74 34.24
N MET A 216 -5.29 11.52 34.52
CA MET A 216 -4.02 11.29 35.20
C MET A 216 -3.10 10.43 34.36
N TYR A 217 -1.80 10.65 34.55
CA TYR A 217 -0.77 9.73 34.08
C TYR A 217 -0.68 8.54 35.04
N LEU A 218 -0.49 7.33 34.50
CA LEU A 218 -0.36 6.08 35.26
C LEU A 218 1.03 5.88 35.89
#